data_AF-A0A1Y3UJT0-F1
#
_entry.id   AF-A0A1Y3UJT0-F1
#
_cell.length_a   1.000
_cell.length_b   1.000
_cell.length_c   1.000
_cell.angle_alpha   90.00
_cell.angle_beta   90.00
_cell.angle_gamma   90.00
#
_symmetry.space_group_name_H-M   'P 1'
#
loop_
_entity.id
_entity.type
_entity.pdbx_description
1 polymer ?
#
loop_
_entity_poly.entity_id
_entity_poly.type
_entity_poly.pdbx_seq_one_letter_code
_entity_poly.pdbx_strand_id
1 'polypeptide(L)'
;MELLKGDNKKATIANVQNFFLDEDKYPTIRRRSGDWGIKSPQNDITGIRGSRRGNGSEKSMIEYAEYTLAKRAVDYAIAGCSSSYRHPSQQIIKYRYIQGLSLSVIKERINKFGNSTYYRADAYACLEFADCLEAVCERLNVDSDIIPDLRAKNRKKTGQKGDEKRTKTGIQREI
;
A
#
# COMPACT_ATOMS: atom_id res chain seq x y z
N MET A 1 -6.08 20.90 -7.89
CA MET A 1 -5.14 19.77 -8.06
C MET A 1 -5.88 18.67 -8.81
N GLU A 2 -5.37 18.22 -9.96
CA GLU A 2 -5.96 17.13 -10.74
C GLU A 2 -5.31 15.82 -10.27
N LEU A 3 -6.01 15.02 -9.46
CA LEU A 3 -5.49 13.75 -8.95
C LEU A 3 -5.39 12.71 -10.08
N LEU A 4 -4.24 12.04 -10.19
CA LEU A 4 -4.03 10.83 -11.00
C LEU A 4 -4.45 10.97 -12.49
N LYS A 5 -3.77 11.83 -13.24
CA LYS A 5 -4.02 11.99 -14.68
C LYS A 5 -3.42 10.81 -15.47
N GLY A 6 -4.28 9.90 -15.93
CA GLY A 6 -3.88 8.76 -16.77
C GLY A 6 -3.91 7.39 -16.06
N ASP A 7 -4.30 7.36 -14.79
CA ASP A 7 -4.36 6.13 -13.99
C ASP A 7 -5.78 5.56 -13.86
N ASN A 8 -5.86 4.24 -13.68
CA ASN A 8 -7.08 3.50 -13.43
C ASN A 8 -7.51 3.71 -11.96
N LYS A 9 -8.30 4.76 -11.74
CA LYS A 9 -8.80 5.17 -10.42
C LYS A 9 -9.42 4.01 -9.62
N LYS A 10 -10.21 3.14 -10.28
CA LYS A 10 -10.85 2.00 -9.60
C LYS A 10 -9.83 0.99 -9.09
N ALA A 11 -8.81 0.69 -9.89
CA ALA A 11 -7.74 -0.20 -9.49
C ALA A 11 -6.84 0.42 -8.42
N THR A 12 -6.53 1.72 -8.50
CA THR A 12 -5.79 2.43 -7.44
C THR A 12 -6.53 2.38 -6.09
N ILE A 13 -7.84 2.64 -6.08
CA ILE A 13 -8.65 2.55 -4.85
C ILE A 13 -8.57 1.13 -4.25
N ALA A 14 -8.71 0.10 -5.09
CA ALA A 14 -8.61 -1.29 -4.65
C ALA A 14 -7.20 -1.62 -4.10
N ASN A 15 -6.14 -1.13 -4.74
CA ASN A 15 -4.77 -1.31 -4.27
C ASN A 15 -4.55 -0.68 -2.89
N VAL A 16 -5.07 0.53 -2.66
CA VAL A 16 -4.97 1.21 -1.36
C VAL A 16 -5.77 0.46 -0.29
N GLN A 17 -6.99 0.04 -0.61
CA GLN A 17 -7.80 -0.76 0.32
C GLN A 17 -7.08 -2.07 0.69
N ASN A 18 -6.56 -2.78 -0.30
CA ASN A 18 -5.80 -4.01 -0.08
C ASN A 18 -4.51 -3.73 0.71
N PHE A 19 -3.80 -2.63 0.45
CA PHE A 19 -2.59 -2.28 1.20
C PHE A 19 -2.83 -2.22 2.71
N PHE A 20 -3.97 -1.67 3.13
CA PHE A 20 -4.32 -1.57 4.55
C PHE A 20 -4.96 -2.83 5.14
N LEU A 21 -5.76 -3.57 4.35
CA LEU A 21 -6.58 -4.68 4.85
C LEU A 21 -5.93 -6.07 4.72
N ASP A 22 -4.94 -6.20 3.85
CA ASP A 22 -4.19 -7.44 3.63
C ASP A 22 -3.12 -7.61 4.70
N GLU A 23 -3.15 -8.72 5.46
CA GLU A 23 -2.24 -8.99 6.58
C GLU A 23 -0.75 -8.97 6.19
N ASP A 24 -0.45 -9.29 4.93
CA ASP A 24 0.91 -9.36 4.42
C ASP A 24 1.48 -7.98 3.98
N LYS A 25 0.69 -6.90 4.08
CA LYS A 25 1.07 -5.55 3.64
C LYS A 25 1.29 -4.59 4.80
N TYR A 26 0.46 -3.56 4.95
CA TYR A 26 0.62 -2.56 6.01
C TYR A 26 0.63 -3.15 7.43
N PRO A 27 -0.21 -4.15 7.78
CA PRO A 27 -0.11 -4.84 9.06
C PRO A 27 1.28 -5.47 9.30
N THR A 28 1.90 -6.05 8.27
CA THR A 28 3.27 -6.58 8.35
C THR A 28 4.30 -5.48 8.53
N ILE A 29 4.15 -4.34 7.86
CA ILE A 29 5.01 -3.16 8.09
C ILE A 29 4.95 -2.73 9.56
N ARG A 30 3.74 -2.59 10.13
CA ARG A 30 3.56 -2.23 11.55
C ARG A 30 4.18 -3.25 12.50
N ARG A 31 4.04 -4.54 12.21
CA ARG A 31 4.60 -5.63 13.02
C ARG A 31 6.12 -5.57 13.04
N ARG A 32 6.74 -5.42 11.88
CA ARG A 32 8.20 -5.42 11.71
C ARG A 32 8.86 -4.11 12.13
N SER A 33 8.12 -3.00 12.13
CA SER A 33 8.59 -1.71 12.69
C SER A 33 8.51 -1.62 14.22
N GLY A 34 8.14 -2.70 14.93
CA GLY A 34 8.05 -2.72 16.40
C GLY A 34 6.81 -2.02 16.99
N ASP A 35 5.81 -1.67 16.18
CA ASP A 35 4.61 -0.93 16.62
C ASP A 35 3.73 -1.72 17.61
N TRP A 36 3.92 -3.05 17.69
CA TRP A 36 3.23 -3.97 18.60
C TRP A 36 4.02 -4.30 19.88
N GLY A 37 5.07 -3.53 20.20
CA GLY A 37 5.88 -3.77 21.40
C GLY A 37 6.87 -4.93 21.27
N ILE A 38 7.11 -5.42 20.05
CA ILE A 38 8.24 -6.30 19.77
C ILE A 38 9.51 -5.47 19.94
N LYS A 39 10.31 -5.80 20.95
CA LYS A 39 11.54 -5.08 21.30
C LYS A 39 12.45 -4.96 20.09
N SER A 40 12.99 -3.77 19.84
CA SER A 40 14.04 -3.56 18.85
C SER A 40 15.20 -4.55 19.08
N PRO A 41 15.87 -5.05 18.03
CA PRO A 41 17.03 -5.90 18.19
C PRO A 41 18.05 -5.22 19.13
N GLN A 42 18.46 -5.93 20.19
CA GLN A 42 19.47 -5.43 21.14
C GLN A 42 20.86 -5.94 20.73
N ASN A 43 21.84 -5.04 20.70
CA ASN A 43 23.24 -5.43 20.61
C ASN A 43 23.76 -5.80 22.00
N ASP A 44 24.48 -6.91 22.09
CA ASP A 44 25.20 -7.28 23.30
C ASP A 44 26.36 -6.29 23.53
N ILE A 45 26.17 -5.41 24.52
CA ILE A 45 27.11 -4.36 24.93
C ILE A 45 28.32 -4.93 25.71
N THR A 46 28.28 -6.21 26.12
CA THR A 46 29.31 -6.80 26.99
C THR A 46 30.66 -7.05 26.30
N GLY A 47 30.75 -6.88 24.98
CA GLY A 47 32.02 -6.98 24.23
C GLY A 47 32.64 -8.38 24.17
N ILE A 48 31.97 -9.40 24.73
CA ILE A 48 32.41 -10.79 24.63
C ILE A 48 32.09 -11.27 23.21
N ARG A 49 33.11 -11.31 22.36
CA ARG A 49 33.04 -11.83 20.98
C ARG A 49 32.77 -13.34 20.98
N GLY A 50 31.51 -13.71 21.24
CA GLY A 50 31.02 -15.07 21.12
C GLY A 50 30.87 -15.48 19.66
N SER A 51 31.88 -16.16 19.13
CA SER A 51 31.88 -16.95 17.88
C SER A 51 31.70 -16.20 16.55
N ARG A 52 32.37 -16.70 15.50
CA ARG A 52 32.35 -16.23 14.09
C ARG A 52 31.00 -16.46 13.39
N ARG A 53 29.89 -16.01 13.98
CA ARG A 53 28.53 -16.12 13.43
C ARG A 53 27.85 -14.74 13.40
N GLY A 54 28.61 -13.74 12.96
CA GLY A 54 28.09 -12.40 12.67
C GLY A 54 27.34 -12.41 11.34
N ASN A 55 26.08 -11.99 11.38
CA ASN A 55 25.26 -11.43 10.27
C ASN A 55 23.76 -11.46 10.60
N GLY A 56 23.33 -12.26 11.58
CA GLY A 56 21.90 -12.35 11.94
C GLY A 56 21.37 -11.08 12.60
N SER A 57 22.06 -10.58 13.63
CA SER A 57 21.65 -9.37 14.36
C SER A 57 21.72 -8.11 13.51
N GLU A 58 22.78 -7.96 12.71
CA GLU A 58 22.95 -6.85 11.78
C GLU A 58 21.87 -6.82 10.71
N LYS A 59 21.59 -7.96 10.07
CA LYS A 59 20.50 -8.08 9.09
C LYS A 59 19.15 -7.73 9.70
N SER A 60 18.87 -8.18 10.92
CA SER A 60 17.63 -7.86 11.63
C SER A 60 17.53 -6.39 12.03
N MET A 61 18.65 -5.72 12.33
CA MET A 61 18.66 -4.27 12.57
C MET A 61 18.40 -3.47 11.29
N ILE A 62 18.99 -3.88 10.17
CA ILE A 62 18.75 -3.26 8.85
C ILE A 62 17.26 -3.41 8.48
N GLU A 63 16.73 -4.63 8.56
CA GLU A 63 15.32 -4.92 8.27
C GLU A 63 14.39 -4.07 9.16
N TYR A 64 14.64 -4.01 10.47
CA TYR A 64 13.87 -3.17 11.38
C TYR A 64 13.89 -1.69 10.99
N ALA A 65 15.06 -1.16 10.59
CA ALA A 65 15.22 0.23 10.17
C ALA A 65 14.43 0.51 8.87
N GLU A 66 14.48 -0.39 7.89
CA GLU A 66 13.74 -0.30 6.63
C GLU A 66 12.23 -0.28 6.88
N TYR A 67 11.70 -1.20 7.69
CA TYR A 67 10.28 -1.23 8.03
C TYR A 67 9.84 -0.02 8.87
N THR A 68 10.72 0.50 9.73
CA THR A 68 10.46 1.73 10.49
C THR A 68 10.38 2.95 9.56
N LEU A 69 11.27 3.03 8.56
CA LEU A 69 11.23 4.07 7.54
C LEU A 69 9.96 3.97 6.69
N ALA A 70 9.58 2.77 6.27
CA ALA A 70 8.36 2.50 5.51
C ALA A 70 7.10 2.90 6.31
N LYS A 71 7.02 2.55 7.60
CA LYS A 71 5.92 2.98 8.48
C LYS A 71 5.84 4.51 8.57
N ARG A 72 6.99 5.17 8.76
CA ARG A 72 7.09 6.63 8.80
C ARG A 72 6.65 7.28 7.48
N ALA A 73 6.93 6.65 6.35
CA ALA A 73 6.45 7.10 5.05
C ALA A 73 4.91 7.08 4.97
N VAL A 74 4.28 6.00 5.45
CA VAL A 74 2.81 5.92 5.54
C VAL A 74 2.24 7.00 6.45
N ASP A 75 2.82 7.22 7.63
CA ASP A 75 2.38 8.26 8.56
C ASP A 75 2.47 9.67 7.94
N TYR A 76 3.55 9.95 7.20
CA TYR A 76 3.72 11.21 6.47
C TYR A 76 2.78 11.35 5.28
N ALA A 77 2.51 10.27 4.55
CA ALA A 77 1.53 10.28 3.46
C ALA A 77 0.12 10.61 3.98
N ILE A 78 -0.28 10.02 5.10
CA ILE A 78 -1.54 10.33 5.78
C ILE A 78 -1.57 11.79 6.24
N ALA A 79 -0.46 12.31 6.78
CA ALA A 79 -0.36 13.71 7.19
C ALA A 79 -0.40 14.70 6.01
N GLY A 80 0.06 14.29 4.83
CA GLY A 80 0.01 15.08 3.60
C GLY A 80 -1.36 15.12 2.93
N CYS A 81 -2.25 14.18 3.24
CA CYS A 81 -3.62 14.17 2.72
C CYS A 81 -4.45 15.36 3.24
N SER A 82 -5.44 15.80 2.47
CA SER A 82 -6.36 16.86 2.91
C SER A 82 -7.08 16.49 4.20
N SER A 83 -7.09 17.45 5.13
CA SER A 83 -7.84 17.43 6.39
C SER A 83 -9.09 18.32 6.33
N SER A 84 -9.41 18.87 5.15
CA SER A 84 -10.48 19.85 4.96
C SER A 84 -11.87 19.24 5.12
N TYR A 85 -12.85 20.06 5.48
CA TYR A 85 -14.26 19.62 5.56
C TYR A 85 -14.80 19.08 4.22
N ARG A 86 -14.32 19.63 3.10
CA ARG A 86 -14.73 19.22 1.76
C ARG A 86 -14.15 17.86 1.39
N HIS A 87 -12.88 17.64 1.72
CA HIS A 87 -12.10 16.44 1.43
C HIS A 87 -11.43 15.94 2.72
N PRO A 88 -12.14 15.22 3.60
CA PRO A 88 -11.62 14.78 4.89
C PRO A 88 -10.80 13.49 4.76
N SER A 89 -9.86 13.46 3.80
CA SER A 89 -9.13 12.26 3.41
C SER A 89 -8.28 11.73 4.55
N GLN A 90 -7.56 12.61 5.25
CA GLN A 90 -6.76 12.22 6.42
C GLN A 90 -7.61 11.52 7.48
N GLN A 91 -8.79 12.06 7.79
CA GLN A 91 -9.71 11.48 8.77
C GLN A 91 -10.27 10.14 8.30
N ILE A 92 -10.65 10.04 7.02
CA ILE A 92 -11.15 8.78 6.45
C ILE A 92 -10.08 7.69 6.53
N ILE A 93 -8.84 7.98 6.12
CA ILE A 93 -7.77 6.98 6.16
C ILE A 93 -7.51 6.52 7.60
N LYS A 94 -7.38 7.46 8.54
CA LYS A 94 -7.16 7.16 9.96
C LYS A 94 -8.31 6.35 10.57
N TYR A 95 -9.54 6.81 10.43
CA TYR A 95 -10.67 6.18 11.11
C TYR A 95 -11.05 4.83 10.52
N ARG A 96 -11.00 4.70 9.19
CA ARG A 96 -11.39 3.46 8.53
C ARG A 96 -10.28 2.42 8.57
N TYR A 97 -9.08 2.77 8.10
CA TYR A 97 -8.05 1.77 7.81
C TYR A 97 -7.07 1.58 8.97
N ILE A 98 -6.81 2.62 9.77
CA ILE A 98 -5.88 2.51 10.91
C ILE A 98 -6.62 2.10 12.19
N GLN A 99 -7.77 2.72 12.48
CA GLN A 99 -8.53 2.49 13.72
C GLN A 99 -9.64 1.44 13.57
N GLY A 100 -10.03 1.06 12.34
CA GLY A 100 -11.06 0.05 12.11
C GLY A 100 -12.45 0.44 12.65
N LEU A 101 -12.78 1.74 12.70
CA LEU A 101 -14.06 2.20 13.24
C LEU A 101 -15.23 1.76 12.37
N SER A 102 -16.41 1.61 12.98
CA SER A 102 -17.63 1.31 12.24
C SER A 102 -18.03 2.45 11.31
N LEU A 103 -18.65 2.13 10.17
CA LEU A 103 -19.08 3.13 9.19
C LEU A 103 -20.01 4.20 9.80
N SER A 104 -20.85 3.82 10.77
CA SER A 104 -21.73 4.77 11.47
C SER A 104 -20.92 5.84 12.18
N VAL A 105 -19.94 5.43 12.99
CA VAL A 105 -19.07 6.33 13.75
C VAL A 105 -18.24 7.20 12.83
N ILE A 106 -17.72 6.64 11.73
CA ILE A 106 -16.92 7.42 10.77
C ILE A 106 -17.75 8.54 10.17
N LYS A 107 -18.95 8.21 9.63
CA LYS A 107 -19.83 9.18 8.98
C LYS A 107 -20.25 10.32 9.90
N GLU A 108 -20.50 10.02 11.16
CA GLU A 108 -20.79 11.00 12.19
C GLU A 108 -19.58 11.94 12.39
N ARG A 109 -18.38 11.38 12.60
CA ARG A 109 -17.15 12.17 12.82
C ARG A 109 -16.76 13.06 11.64
N ILE A 110 -17.01 12.62 10.40
CA ILE A 110 -16.67 13.39 9.20
C ILE A 110 -17.87 14.18 8.64
N ASN A 111 -19.03 14.14 9.30
CA ASN A 111 -20.26 14.79 8.88
C ASN A 111 -20.68 14.44 7.42
N LYS A 112 -20.68 13.14 7.09
CA LYS A 112 -21.10 12.59 5.77
C LYS A 112 -22.12 11.47 5.95
N PHE A 113 -23.38 11.81 6.22
CA PHE A 113 -24.40 10.85 6.60
C PHE A 113 -24.89 9.92 5.44
N GLY A 114 -24.76 10.34 4.18
CA GLY A 114 -25.15 9.53 3.02
C GLY A 114 -24.13 8.44 2.67
N ASN A 115 -24.61 7.22 2.38
CA ASN A 115 -23.76 6.10 1.91
C ASN A 115 -22.97 6.48 0.65
N SER A 116 -23.64 6.98 -0.38
CA SER A 116 -23.01 7.40 -1.64
C SER A 116 -22.02 8.54 -1.42
N THR A 117 -22.38 9.52 -0.60
CA THR A 117 -21.52 10.64 -0.22
C THR A 117 -20.24 10.16 0.47
N TYR A 118 -20.38 9.24 1.42
CA TYR A 118 -19.26 8.62 2.11
C TYR A 118 -18.33 7.88 1.15
N TYR A 119 -18.85 6.96 0.33
CA TYR A 119 -18.02 6.16 -0.58
C TYR A 119 -17.33 7.01 -1.65
N ARG A 120 -17.93 8.12 -2.08
CA ARG A 120 -17.25 9.10 -2.95
C ARG A 120 -16.09 9.80 -2.24
N ALA A 121 -16.27 10.14 -0.96
CA ALA A 121 -15.21 10.74 -0.15
C ALA A 121 -14.09 9.73 0.15
N ASP A 122 -14.43 8.48 0.44
CA ASP A 122 -13.47 7.38 0.63
C ASP A 122 -12.67 7.08 -0.63
N ALA A 123 -13.33 7.01 -1.80
CA ALA A 123 -12.66 6.88 -3.08
C ALA A 123 -11.67 8.02 -3.32
N TYR A 124 -12.08 9.26 -3.04
CA TYR A 124 -11.18 10.42 -3.14
C TYR A 124 -10.00 10.30 -2.17
N ALA A 125 -10.25 9.89 -0.92
CA ALA A 125 -9.22 9.72 0.09
C ALA A 125 -8.17 8.67 -0.30
N CYS A 126 -8.60 7.55 -0.89
CA CYS A 126 -7.68 6.53 -1.40
C CYS A 126 -6.82 7.07 -2.56
N LEU A 127 -7.40 7.82 -3.49
CA LEU A 127 -6.66 8.40 -4.61
C LEU A 127 -5.62 9.42 -4.13
N GLU A 128 -6.03 10.34 -3.26
CA GLU A 128 -5.13 11.33 -2.68
C GLU A 128 -4.02 10.69 -1.83
N PHE A 129 -4.37 9.65 -1.05
CA PHE A 129 -3.38 8.91 -0.28
C PHE A 129 -2.33 8.23 -1.17
N ALA A 130 -2.74 7.62 -2.30
CA ALA A 130 -1.79 7.01 -3.23
C ALA A 130 -0.82 8.05 -3.82
N ASP A 131 -1.31 9.23 -4.19
CA ASP A 131 -0.47 10.34 -4.67
C ASP A 131 0.50 10.83 -3.59
N CYS A 132 0.02 11.01 -2.35
CA CYS A 132 0.87 11.42 -1.23
C CYS A 132 1.90 10.34 -0.86
N LEU A 133 1.52 9.07 -0.90
CA LEU A 133 2.39 7.95 -0.55
C LEU A 133 3.56 7.85 -1.52
N GLU A 134 3.29 7.92 -2.82
CA GLU A 134 4.36 7.89 -3.82
C GLU A 134 5.37 9.02 -3.56
N ALA A 135 4.90 10.26 -3.47
CA ALA A 135 5.78 11.41 -3.29
C ALA A 135 6.63 11.31 -2.01
N VAL A 136 6.09 10.70 -0.95
CA VAL A 136 6.83 10.47 0.29
C VAL A 136 7.83 9.31 0.15
N CYS A 137 7.44 8.20 -0.49
CA CYS A 137 8.31 7.06 -0.73
C CYS A 137 9.52 7.44 -1.59
N GLU A 138 9.30 8.20 -2.67
CA GLU A 138 10.38 8.75 -3.51
C GLU A 138 11.34 9.62 -2.69
N ARG A 139 10.79 10.53 -1.87
CA ARG A 139 11.60 11.45 -1.06
C ARG A 139 12.40 10.75 0.04
N LEU A 140 11.86 9.68 0.61
CA LEU A 140 12.51 8.92 1.69
C LEU A 140 13.32 7.72 1.17
N ASN A 141 13.31 7.46 -0.14
CA ASN A 141 13.93 6.30 -0.77
C ASN A 141 13.49 4.98 -0.11
N VAL A 142 12.18 4.81 0.06
CA VAL A 142 11.59 3.57 0.59
C VAL A 142 11.71 2.48 -0.46
N ASP A 143 12.12 1.28 -0.04
CA ASP A 143 12.18 0.11 -0.92
C ASP A 143 10.79 -0.22 -1.50
N SER A 144 10.72 -0.33 -2.83
CA SER A 144 9.51 -0.68 -3.57
C SER A 144 9.02 -2.10 -3.29
N ASP A 145 9.89 -2.98 -2.79
CA ASP A 145 9.50 -4.33 -2.36
C ASP A 145 8.74 -4.29 -1.02
N ILE A 146 8.95 -3.26 -0.20
CA ILE A 146 8.24 -3.06 1.07
C ILE A 146 6.94 -2.27 0.85
N ILE A 147 7.00 -1.16 0.11
CA ILE A 147 5.82 -0.37 -0.28
C ILE A 147 5.82 -0.21 -1.80
N PRO A 148 5.02 -0.98 -2.53
CA PRO A 148 4.90 -0.81 -3.98
C PRO A 148 4.10 0.45 -4.32
N ASP A 149 4.32 1.01 -5.52
CA ASP A 149 3.47 2.07 -6.07
C ASP A 149 2.02 1.56 -6.16
N LEU A 150 1.13 2.21 -5.40
CA LEU A 150 -0.28 1.81 -5.31
C LEU A 150 -1.10 2.31 -6.50
N ARG A 151 -0.56 3.22 -7.32
CA ARG A 151 -1.26 3.81 -8.48
C ARG A 151 -1.28 2.84 -9.63
N ALA A 152 -2.49 2.49 -10.08
CA ALA A 152 -2.66 1.59 -11.19
C ALA A 152 -2.58 2.34 -12.53
N LYS A 153 -1.54 2.08 -13.33
CA LYS A 153 -1.42 2.65 -14.68
C LYS A 153 -2.48 2.04 -15.61
N ASN A 154 -3.08 2.85 -16.49
CA ASN A 154 -3.94 2.31 -17.54
C ASN A 154 -3.11 1.42 -18.48
N ARG A 155 -3.38 0.11 -18.49
CA ARG A 155 -2.79 -0.78 -19.52
C ARG A 155 -3.26 -0.28 -20.88
N LYS A 156 -2.33 0.22 -21.71
CA LYS A 156 -2.59 0.32 -23.15
C LYS A 156 -2.91 -1.10 -23.62
N LYS A 157 -4.08 -1.33 -24.20
CA LYS A 157 -4.36 -2.57 -24.94
C LYS A 157 -3.39 -2.61 -26.12
N THR A 158 -2.22 -3.20 -25.94
CA THR A 158 -1.43 -3.71 -27.07
C THR A 158 -2.18 -4.94 -27.57
N GLY A 159 -3.01 -4.74 -28.61
CA GLY A 159 -3.60 -5.85 -29.33
C GLY A 159 -2.49 -6.66 -29.98
N GLN A 160 -2.17 -7.83 -29.41
CA GLN A 160 -1.42 -8.85 -30.13
C GLN A 160 -2.41 -9.64 -30.99
N LYS A 161 -2.29 -9.41 -32.30
CA LYS A 161 -2.78 -10.29 -33.37
C LYS A 161 -2.24 -11.69 -33.17
N GLY A 162 -3.08 -12.70 -33.37
CA GLY A 162 -2.69 -14.10 -33.38
C GLY A 162 -3.80 -15.01 -33.91
N ASP A 163 -4.45 -14.64 -35.01
CA ASP A 163 -5.19 -15.62 -35.83
C ASP A 163 -4.19 -16.34 -36.73
N GLU A 164 -3.49 -17.31 -36.15
CA GLU A 164 -2.72 -18.29 -36.93
C GLU A 164 -3.71 -19.38 -37.36
N LYS A 165 -4.18 -19.25 -38.61
CA LYS A 165 -4.99 -20.25 -39.30
C LYS A 165 -4.29 -21.61 -39.23
N ARG A 166 -4.83 -22.51 -38.41
CA ARG A 166 -4.43 -23.92 -38.37
C ARG A 166 -4.99 -24.62 -39.61
N THR A 167 -4.14 -24.80 -40.61
CA THR A 167 -4.34 -25.71 -41.75
C THR A 167 -4.60 -27.12 -41.21
N LYS A 168 -5.81 -27.64 -41.42
CA LYS A 168 -6.10 -29.07 -41.22
C LYS A 168 -5.57 -29.84 -42.42
N THR A 169 -4.43 -30.50 -42.24
CA THR A 169 -4.02 -31.65 -43.05
C THR A 169 -5.00 -32.79 -42.79
N GLY A 170 -5.78 -33.14 -43.82
CA GLY A 170 -6.60 -34.35 -43.82
C GLY A 170 -5.73 -35.54 -44.20
N ILE A 171 -5.61 -36.52 -43.29
CA ILE A 171 -5.10 -37.85 -43.61
C ILE A 171 -6.03 -38.89 -42.97
N GLN A 172 -6.58 -39.71 -43.88
CA GLN A 172 -7.04 -41.10 -43.78
C GLN A 172 -8.33 -41.44 -43.01
N ARG A 173 -9.19 -42.20 -43.70
CA ARG A 173 -9.35 -43.65 -43.47
C ARG A 173 -9.86 -44.36 -44.72
N GLU A 174 -9.04 -45.28 -45.22
CA GLU A 174 -9.51 -46.51 -45.87
C GLU A 174 -10.20 -47.36 -44.81
N ILE A 175 -11.43 -47.84 -45.07
CA ILE A 175 -11.88 -49.25 -45.13
C ILE A 175 -13.16 -49.25 -45.97
#